data_AF-A0A1G2YAU5-F1
#
_entry.id   AF-A0A1G2YAU5-F1
#
_cell.length_a   1.000
_cell.length_b   1.000
_cell.length_c   1.000
_cell.angle_alpha   90.00
_cell.angle_beta   90.00
_cell.angle_gamma   90.00
#
_symmetry.space_group_name_H-M   'P 1'
#
loop_
_entity.id
_entity.type
_entity.pdbx_description
1 polymer ?
#
loop_
_entity_poly.entity_id
_entity_poly.type
_entity_poly.pdbx_seq_one_letter_code
_entity_poly.pdbx_strand_id
1 'polypeptide(L)'
;MAFTGKATYSAGVNLPELAEDVADLVGIISPYETPLLDALGEPMRSASSTHHEWLEDELLPNKDAINDLSFTDPDVDTQFDVDNGNRFRAGDQIQVANSKELMLVTDVSGNTLTVVRGYAGTEAENLANDQVINILGNAALEGADRPAARFTNRVRLGNFTQIFTASVEVSGTDIAASQLGLADEMDYQKQERLRELLRDLENTVINGGQVDSDAQGSATVRRTMKGILASLTSHMFVPGVSGFPTGTTLDEAKLNYALRKIWETSNGNIDLIVVGGGQKRKINAFVSGLRSFGPADATYRDLVSTYESDFGVCKIITTRWIPQDAVLLLDSSRLSVLPLAGRSFHFKALASTGDYEAGEVIGEYTLELRNEGAHGVIRGLAS
;
A
#
# COMPACT_ATOMS: atom_id res chain seq x y z
N MET A 1 12.81 12.32 -23.23
CA MET A 1 13.90 12.11 -22.24
C MET A 1 13.25 12.09 -20.86
N ALA A 2 13.74 11.29 -19.92
CA ALA A 2 13.05 11.04 -18.65
C ALA A 2 12.97 12.30 -17.77
N PHE A 3 11.79 12.53 -17.22
CA PHE A 3 11.40 13.56 -16.25
C PHE A 3 12.46 13.82 -15.18
N THR A 4 12.56 15.09 -14.79
CA THR A 4 13.44 15.48 -13.70
C THR A 4 12.61 16.19 -12.64
N GLY A 5 12.22 15.45 -11.61
CA GLY A 5 11.50 15.94 -10.43
C GLY A 5 12.30 16.89 -9.54
N LYS A 6 13.14 17.76 -10.13
CA LYS A 6 13.80 18.86 -9.41
C LYS A 6 13.04 20.16 -9.70
N ALA A 7 12.44 20.71 -8.64
CA ALA A 7 11.87 22.06 -8.66
C ALA A 7 12.97 23.07 -9.06
N THR A 8 12.90 23.57 -10.29
CA THR A 8 13.79 24.62 -10.79
C THR A 8 13.07 25.95 -10.63
N TYR A 9 13.46 26.73 -9.62
CA TYR A 9 12.77 27.96 -9.18
C TYR A 9 13.05 29.20 -10.05
N SER A 10 13.45 29.08 -11.31
CA SER A 10 13.68 30.26 -12.16
C SER A 10 13.20 30.03 -13.60
N ALA A 11 12.04 30.59 -13.91
CA ALA A 11 11.53 30.71 -15.27
C ALA A 11 12.34 31.79 -16.03
N GLY A 12 13.14 31.35 -17.00
CA GLY A 12 13.76 32.22 -18.00
C GLY A 12 12.81 32.45 -19.18
N VAL A 13 12.78 33.68 -19.69
CA VAL A 13 11.80 34.24 -20.65
C VAL A 13 11.91 33.69 -22.09
N ASN A 14 12.57 32.54 -22.30
CA ASN A 14 12.70 31.94 -23.63
C ASN A 14 12.56 30.42 -23.53
N LEU A 15 11.33 29.91 -23.61
CA LEU A 15 11.07 28.52 -23.97
C LEU A 15 10.60 28.47 -25.42
N PRO A 16 11.25 27.69 -26.31
CA PRO A 16 10.80 27.53 -27.69
C PRO A 16 9.48 26.74 -27.72
N GLU A 17 8.51 27.22 -28.50
CA GLU A 17 7.15 26.70 -28.72
C GLU A 17 7.10 25.34 -29.46
N LEU A 18 7.90 24.37 -29.05
CA LEU A 18 7.86 23.01 -29.60
C LEU A 18 8.31 21.97 -28.57
N ALA A 19 7.54 21.83 -27.49
CA ALA A 19 7.64 20.68 -26.60
C ALA A 19 6.33 19.88 -26.69
N GLU A 20 6.35 18.85 -27.53
CA GLU A 20 5.35 17.77 -27.61
C GLU A 20 5.34 16.90 -26.33
N ASP A 21 6.14 17.26 -25.31
CA ASP A 21 6.27 16.60 -24.02
C ASP A 21 5.60 17.48 -22.93
N VAL A 22 4.36 17.16 -22.60
CA VAL A 22 3.52 17.86 -21.59
C VAL A 22 4.00 17.59 -20.15
N ALA A 23 5.09 16.82 -19.97
CA ALA A 23 5.61 16.40 -18.67
C ALA A 23 6.19 17.55 -17.81
N ASP A 24 6.77 18.59 -18.42
CA ASP A 24 7.39 19.70 -17.68
C ASP A 24 6.37 20.67 -17.06
N LEU A 25 5.14 20.74 -17.60
CA LEU A 25 4.04 21.52 -17.01
C LEU A 25 3.36 20.79 -15.82
N VAL A 26 3.49 19.47 -15.74
CA VAL A 26 2.88 18.64 -14.67
C VAL A 26 3.52 18.91 -13.30
N GLY A 27 4.82 19.26 -13.26
CA GLY A 27 5.51 19.62 -12.02
C GLY A 27 5.03 20.92 -11.37
N ILE A 28 4.29 21.76 -12.12
CA ILE A 28 3.82 23.07 -11.65
C ILE A 28 2.40 22.98 -11.07
N ILE A 29 1.59 21.99 -11.49
CA ILE A 29 0.14 22.00 -11.24
C ILE A 29 -0.29 21.11 -10.04
N SER A 30 0.41 21.35 -8.94
CA SER A 30 -0.08 21.18 -7.56
C SER A 30 0.21 19.85 -6.86
N PRO A 31 1.23 19.85 -5.98
CA PRO A 31 1.34 18.91 -4.86
C PRO A 31 0.09 18.84 -3.96
N TYR A 32 -0.88 19.75 -4.15
CA TYR A 32 -2.13 19.82 -3.38
C TYR A 32 -3.29 19.02 -3.99
N GLU A 33 -3.31 18.80 -5.30
CA GLU A 33 -4.37 18.03 -5.95
C GLU A 33 -4.07 16.54 -5.99
N THR A 34 -2.79 16.16 -6.16
CA THR A 34 -2.33 14.77 -6.25
C THR A 34 -1.21 14.37 -5.27
N PRO A 35 -1.39 14.61 -3.96
CA PRO A 35 -0.32 14.47 -2.97
C PRO A 35 0.21 13.03 -2.80
N LEU A 36 -0.60 11.99 -3.06
CA LEU A 36 -0.12 10.61 -3.04
C LEU A 36 0.77 10.30 -4.24
N LEU A 37 0.39 10.74 -5.44
CA LEU A 37 1.20 10.51 -6.65
C LEU A 37 2.54 11.22 -6.55
N ASP A 38 2.56 12.45 -6.01
CA ASP A 38 3.81 13.18 -5.72
C ASP A 38 4.72 12.41 -4.75
N ALA A 39 4.13 11.78 -3.73
CA ALA A 39 4.89 11.04 -2.73
C ALA A 39 5.49 9.72 -3.23
N LEU A 40 4.77 9.02 -4.10
CA LEU A 40 5.24 7.79 -4.73
C LEU A 40 6.29 8.08 -5.80
N GLY A 41 6.25 9.29 -6.37
CA GLY A 41 7.17 9.73 -7.40
C GLY A 41 7.04 8.92 -8.68
N GLU A 42 8.12 8.92 -9.46
CA GLU A 42 8.12 8.24 -10.75
C GLU A 42 8.37 6.75 -10.64
N PRO A 43 7.63 5.95 -11.43
CA PRO A 43 7.95 4.55 -11.52
C PRO A 43 9.29 4.33 -12.23
N MET A 44 10.08 3.38 -11.73
CA MET A 44 11.34 2.99 -12.38
C MET A 44 11.15 2.29 -13.73
N ARG A 45 9.92 1.84 -14.04
CA ARG A 45 9.59 1.02 -15.22
C ARG A 45 8.19 1.38 -15.72
N SER A 46 7.88 0.96 -16.93
CA SER A 46 6.51 1.02 -17.48
C SER A 46 5.93 -0.38 -17.57
N ALA A 47 4.60 -0.49 -17.52
CA ALA A 47 3.91 -1.76 -17.77
C ALA A 47 4.07 -2.16 -19.24
N SER A 48 4.40 -3.42 -19.51
CA SER A 48 4.62 -3.94 -20.87
C SER A 48 3.37 -4.58 -21.48
N SER A 49 2.33 -4.81 -20.67
CA SER A 49 1.12 -5.51 -21.04
C SER A 49 -0.09 -4.86 -20.38
N THR A 50 -1.27 -5.05 -20.97
CA THR A 50 -2.54 -4.56 -20.42
C THR A 50 -2.91 -5.25 -19.11
N HIS A 51 -2.42 -6.47 -18.91
CA HIS A 51 -2.36 -7.16 -17.62
C HIS A 51 -0.92 -7.10 -17.12
N HIS A 52 -0.66 -6.25 -16.12
CA HIS A 52 0.64 -6.10 -15.51
C HIS A 52 0.78 -7.12 -14.39
N GLU A 53 1.81 -7.97 -14.47
CA GLU A 53 2.03 -9.07 -13.55
C GLU A 53 3.38 -8.92 -12.85
N TRP A 54 3.41 -9.28 -11.57
CA TRP A 54 4.63 -9.43 -10.80
C TRP A 54 4.63 -10.77 -10.06
N LEU A 55 5.83 -11.24 -9.72
CA LEU A 55 6.01 -12.46 -8.95
C LEU A 55 6.29 -12.09 -7.51
N GLU A 56 5.59 -12.76 -6.61
CA GLU A 56 5.87 -12.74 -5.17
C GLU A 56 6.36 -14.10 -4.72
N ASP A 57 7.31 -14.09 -3.79
CA ASP A 57 7.85 -15.27 -3.15
C ASP A 57 7.87 -14.96 -1.65
N GLU A 58 7.42 -15.92 -0.86
CA GLU A 58 7.44 -15.82 0.59
C GLU A 58 8.52 -16.76 1.12
N LEU A 59 9.18 -16.36 2.19
CA LEU A 59 10.02 -17.29 2.94
C LEU A 59 9.15 -18.35 3.61
N LEU A 60 9.77 -19.48 3.99
CA LEU A 60 9.05 -20.49 4.77
C LEU A 60 8.54 -19.85 6.07
N PRO A 61 7.23 -19.95 6.36
CA PRO A 61 6.68 -19.38 7.58
C PRO A 61 7.35 -19.99 8.82
N ASN A 62 7.72 -19.13 9.77
CA ASN A 62 8.32 -19.53 11.05
C ASN A 62 7.33 -19.40 12.22
N LYS A 63 6.05 -19.20 11.93
CA LYS A 63 4.97 -19.14 12.90
C LYS A 63 3.80 -20.00 12.45
N ASP A 64 3.03 -20.49 13.40
CA ASP A 64 1.73 -21.13 13.19
C ASP A 64 0.84 -20.92 14.42
N ALA A 65 -0.35 -21.52 14.45
CA ALA A 65 -1.20 -21.54 15.64
C ALA A 65 -1.59 -22.96 16.03
N ILE A 66 -1.77 -23.17 17.33
CA ILE A 66 -2.36 -24.39 17.90
C ILE A 66 -3.82 -24.46 17.49
N ASN A 67 -4.26 -25.60 16.96
CA ASN A 67 -5.63 -25.88 16.57
C ASN A 67 -6.12 -27.17 17.23
N ASP A 68 -6.14 -27.15 18.55
CA ASP A 68 -6.61 -28.25 19.37
C ASP A 68 -7.44 -27.72 20.53
N LEU A 69 -8.55 -28.38 20.80
CA LEU A 69 -9.54 -28.00 21.80
C LEU A 69 -9.39 -28.79 23.10
N SER A 70 -8.55 -29.82 23.13
CA SER A 70 -8.46 -30.78 24.23
C SER A 70 -7.07 -30.84 24.83
N PHE A 71 -6.83 -30.02 25.86
CA PHE A 71 -5.66 -30.12 26.74
C PHE A 71 -6.10 -30.60 28.11
N THR A 72 -5.39 -31.59 28.66
CA THR A 72 -5.69 -32.16 29.96
C THR A 72 -4.62 -31.88 30.99
N ASP A 73 -3.35 -32.14 30.64
CA ASP A 73 -2.22 -31.99 31.55
C ASP A 73 -0.93 -31.73 30.75
N PRO A 74 -0.24 -30.61 31.02
CA PRO A 74 0.93 -30.19 30.26
C PRO A 74 2.09 -31.19 30.29
N ASP A 75 2.19 -32.07 31.29
CA ASP A 75 3.27 -33.06 31.40
C ASP A 75 3.00 -34.33 30.57
N VAL A 76 1.75 -34.56 30.15
CA VAL A 76 1.34 -35.77 29.39
C VAL A 76 0.81 -35.47 27.99
N ASP A 77 0.37 -34.24 27.73
CA ASP A 77 -0.10 -33.78 26.42
C ASP A 77 1.12 -33.58 25.48
N THR A 78 1.67 -34.69 24.97
CA THR A 78 2.82 -34.72 24.04
C THR A 78 2.41 -34.68 22.57
N GLN A 79 1.11 -34.54 22.30
CA GLN A 79 0.57 -34.50 20.95
C GLN A 79 -0.53 -33.44 20.88
N PHE A 80 -0.49 -32.60 19.85
CA PHE A 80 -1.54 -31.61 19.59
C PHE A 80 -1.56 -31.24 18.10
N ASP A 81 -2.72 -30.76 17.65
CA ASP A 81 -2.91 -30.30 16.28
C ASP A 81 -2.52 -28.83 16.10
N VAL A 82 -1.97 -28.51 14.92
CA VAL A 82 -1.67 -27.15 14.46
C VAL A 82 -2.40 -26.86 13.15
N ASP A 83 -2.53 -25.58 12.80
CA ASP A 83 -3.19 -25.20 11.55
C ASP A 83 -2.47 -25.75 10.30
N ASN A 84 -1.14 -25.76 10.31
CA ASN A 84 -0.31 -26.10 9.15
C ASN A 84 0.89 -26.98 9.55
N GLY A 85 0.68 -28.30 9.68
CA GLY A 85 1.76 -29.22 10.07
C GLY A 85 2.93 -29.27 9.07
N ASN A 86 2.70 -28.95 7.80
CA ASN A 86 3.74 -28.83 6.77
C ASN A 86 4.78 -27.70 7.04
N ARG A 87 4.52 -26.82 8.02
CA ARG A 87 5.48 -25.80 8.46
C ARG A 87 6.59 -26.38 9.33
N PHE A 88 6.31 -27.50 10.00
CA PHE A 88 7.17 -28.16 10.97
C PHE A 88 7.88 -29.38 10.37
N ARG A 89 8.97 -29.78 11.00
CA ARG A 89 9.65 -31.06 10.77
C ARG A 89 10.19 -31.61 12.09
N ALA A 90 10.41 -32.92 12.12
CA ALA A 90 11.13 -33.55 13.21
C ALA A 90 12.49 -32.88 13.45
N GLY A 91 12.81 -32.65 14.72
CA GLY A 91 13.98 -31.91 15.17
C GLY A 91 13.77 -30.39 15.30
N ASP A 92 12.62 -29.84 14.89
CA ASP A 92 12.34 -28.42 15.12
C ASP A 92 12.13 -28.14 16.61
N GLN A 93 12.82 -27.12 17.13
CA GLN A 93 12.49 -26.50 18.41
C GLN A 93 11.40 -25.47 18.19
N ILE A 94 10.37 -25.53 19.04
CA ILE A 94 9.21 -24.66 18.97
C ILE A 94 8.96 -24.03 20.34
N GLN A 95 8.34 -22.85 20.34
CA GLN A 95 7.96 -22.13 21.55
C GLN A 95 6.62 -21.44 21.33
N VAL A 96 5.71 -21.61 22.30
CA VAL A 96 4.43 -20.90 22.28
C VAL A 96 4.64 -19.44 22.67
N ALA A 97 3.98 -18.53 21.99
CA ALA A 97 4.06 -17.10 22.26
C ALA A 97 3.63 -16.79 23.69
N ASN A 98 4.44 -16.00 24.38
CA ASN A 98 4.30 -15.68 25.81
C ASN A 98 4.55 -16.83 26.79
N SER A 99 4.94 -18.01 26.31
CA SER A 99 5.41 -19.13 27.14
C SER A 99 6.94 -19.15 27.22
N LYS A 100 7.47 -19.62 28.35
CA LYS A 100 8.91 -19.91 28.48
C LYS A 100 9.25 -21.36 28.14
N GLU A 101 8.25 -22.20 27.89
CA GLU A 101 8.43 -23.59 27.54
C GLU A 101 9.07 -23.72 26.15
N LEU A 102 10.16 -24.48 26.08
CA LEU A 102 10.70 -24.98 24.82
C LEU A 102 10.18 -26.40 24.61
N MET A 103 9.74 -26.68 23.40
CA MET A 103 9.34 -28.03 22.99
C MET A 103 10.18 -28.49 21.80
N LEU A 104 10.48 -29.78 21.73
CA LEU A 104 11.16 -30.39 20.59
C LEU A 104 10.18 -31.27 19.82
N VAL A 105 9.98 -30.98 18.53
CA VAL A 105 9.17 -31.80 17.64
C VAL A 105 9.91 -33.11 17.34
N THR A 106 9.30 -34.25 17.65
CA THR A 106 9.86 -35.58 17.37
C THR A 106 9.27 -36.21 16.12
N ASP A 107 8.00 -35.93 15.82
CA ASP A 107 7.32 -36.41 14.63
C ASP A 107 6.21 -35.45 14.19
N VAL A 108 5.89 -35.49 12.89
CA VAL A 108 4.82 -34.69 12.28
C VAL A 108 3.98 -35.60 11.39
N SER A 109 2.69 -35.75 11.72
CA SER A 109 1.74 -36.54 10.94
C SER A 109 0.54 -35.68 10.53
N GLY A 110 0.51 -35.27 9.26
CA GLY A 110 -0.50 -34.32 8.79
C GLY A 110 -0.36 -32.98 9.51
N ASN A 111 -1.37 -32.62 10.30
CA ASN A 111 -1.39 -31.42 11.14
C ASN A 111 -1.07 -31.70 12.62
N THR A 112 -0.85 -32.97 12.97
CA THR A 112 -0.59 -33.38 14.34
C THR A 112 0.91 -33.39 14.62
N LEU A 113 1.35 -32.63 15.62
CA LEU A 113 2.74 -32.62 16.10
C LEU A 113 2.89 -33.57 17.28
N THR A 114 3.93 -34.39 17.27
CA THR A 114 4.40 -35.10 18.47
C THR A 114 5.60 -34.35 19.02
N VAL A 115 5.56 -33.98 20.31
CA VAL A 115 6.58 -33.13 20.93
C VAL A 115 7.08 -33.69 22.25
N VAL A 116 8.32 -33.34 22.60
CA VAL A 116 8.83 -33.43 23.97
C VAL A 116 8.58 -32.11 24.66
N ARG A 117 7.77 -32.15 25.73
CA ARG A 117 7.45 -31.02 26.62
C ARG A 117 8.63 -30.71 27.54
N GLY A 118 8.72 -29.47 28.02
CA GLY A 118 9.75 -29.06 28.98
C GLY A 118 11.21 -29.24 28.50
N TYR A 119 11.45 -29.13 27.20
CA TYR A 119 12.75 -29.37 26.59
C TYR A 119 13.80 -28.36 27.09
N ALA A 120 15.07 -28.78 27.11
CA ALA A 120 16.18 -27.97 27.66
C ALA A 120 16.00 -27.53 29.13
N GLY A 121 15.18 -28.25 29.90
CA GLY A 121 14.96 -28.00 31.33
C GLY A 121 13.95 -26.89 31.63
N THR A 122 13.11 -26.53 30.65
CA THR A 122 11.97 -25.63 30.88
C THR A 122 10.82 -26.37 31.55
N GLU A 123 9.96 -25.64 32.26
CA GLU A 123 8.75 -26.22 32.84
C GLU A 123 7.64 -26.31 31.77
N ALA A 124 6.83 -27.37 31.81
CA ALA A 124 5.71 -27.52 30.89
C ALA A 124 4.57 -26.57 31.30
N GLU A 125 4.05 -25.81 30.35
CA GLU A 125 2.99 -24.83 30.58
C GLU A 125 1.67 -25.25 29.89
N ASN A 126 0.54 -24.75 30.37
CA ASN A 126 -0.74 -25.07 29.74
C ASN A 126 -0.82 -24.52 28.31
N LEU A 127 -1.22 -25.38 27.38
CA LEU A 127 -1.54 -25.01 26.01
C LEU A 127 -3.02 -24.62 25.90
N ALA A 128 -3.31 -23.77 24.92
CA ALA A 128 -4.66 -23.38 24.57
C ALA A 128 -4.80 -23.23 23.04
N ASN A 129 -6.02 -23.41 22.55
CA ASN A 129 -6.34 -23.16 21.15
C ASN A 129 -5.98 -21.72 20.73
N ASP A 130 -5.63 -21.55 19.45
CA ASP A 130 -5.26 -20.28 18.81
C ASP A 130 -4.00 -19.61 19.38
N GLN A 131 -3.25 -20.28 20.26
CA GLN A 131 -1.95 -19.76 20.69
C GLN A 131 -0.95 -19.83 19.54
N VAL A 132 -0.27 -18.71 19.29
CA VAL A 132 0.78 -18.61 18.27
C VAL A 132 1.99 -19.43 18.69
N ILE A 133 2.48 -20.29 17.81
CA ILE A 133 3.71 -21.07 17.96
C ILE A 133 4.78 -20.45 17.08
N ASN A 134 5.98 -20.25 17.63
CA ASN A 134 7.16 -19.86 16.88
C ASN A 134 8.06 -21.07 16.64
N ILE A 135 8.57 -21.21 15.42
CA ILE A 135 9.57 -22.20 15.04
C ILE A 135 10.94 -21.55 15.19
N LEU A 136 11.73 -22.01 16.16
CA LEU A 136 13.05 -21.43 16.47
C LEU A 136 14.10 -21.90 15.48
N GLY A 137 14.02 -23.18 15.09
CA GLY A 137 14.96 -23.79 14.16
C GLY A 137 15.08 -25.29 14.37
N ASN A 138 15.73 -25.96 13.42
CA ASN A 138 15.92 -27.40 13.45
C ASN A 138 17.23 -27.79 14.11
N ALA A 139 17.15 -28.66 15.10
CA ALA A 139 18.28 -29.35 15.70
C ALA A 139 18.55 -30.66 14.94
N ALA A 140 19.40 -30.60 13.92
CA ALA A 140 19.83 -31.78 13.18
C ALA A 140 20.70 -32.69 14.06
N LEU A 141 20.55 -34.01 13.88
CA LEU A 141 21.38 -35.01 14.57
C LEU A 141 22.81 -35.01 13.99
N GLU A 142 23.80 -35.26 14.85
CA GLU A 142 25.19 -35.40 14.43
C GLU A 142 25.34 -36.61 13.49
N GLY A 143 25.93 -36.39 12.31
CA GLY A 143 26.11 -37.43 11.30
C GLY A 143 24.86 -37.82 10.51
N ALA A 144 23.73 -37.11 10.69
CA ALA A 144 22.55 -37.31 9.85
C ALA A 144 22.78 -36.88 8.40
N ASP A 145 22.07 -37.54 7.48
CA ASP A 145 22.03 -37.11 6.08
C ASP A 145 21.35 -35.73 5.96
N ARG A 146 21.53 -35.09 4.79
CA ARG A 146 20.96 -33.76 4.52
C ARG A 146 19.43 -33.76 4.72
N PRO A 147 18.86 -32.68 5.30
CA PRO A 147 17.42 -32.58 5.46
C PRO A 147 16.70 -32.55 4.10
N ALA A 148 15.44 -33.01 4.09
CA ALA A 148 14.58 -32.88 2.92
C ALA A 148 14.46 -31.40 2.50
N ALA A 149 14.61 -31.16 1.19
CA ALA A 149 14.50 -29.81 0.65
C ALA A 149 13.04 -29.33 0.75
N ARG A 150 12.85 -28.10 1.25
CA ARG A 150 11.56 -27.41 1.28
C ARG A 150 11.58 -26.36 0.18
N PHE A 151 10.49 -26.28 -0.57
CA PHE A 151 10.34 -25.33 -1.66
C PHE A 151 9.20 -24.37 -1.34
N THR A 152 9.42 -23.08 -1.57
CA THR A 152 8.36 -22.07 -1.64
C THR A 152 8.00 -21.91 -3.10
N ASN A 153 6.70 -21.70 -3.37
CA ASN A 153 6.22 -21.51 -4.72
C ASN A 153 6.02 -20.02 -4.96
N ARG A 154 6.54 -19.53 -6.07
CA ARG A 154 6.30 -18.16 -6.51
C ARG A 154 4.86 -18.02 -6.98
N VAL A 155 4.13 -17.08 -6.39
CA VAL A 155 2.77 -16.75 -6.78
C VAL A 155 2.83 -15.57 -7.74
N ARG A 156 2.00 -15.64 -8.78
CA ARG A 156 1.86 -14.56 -9.75
C ARG A 156 0.66 -13.71 -9.33
N LEU A 157 0.92 -12.43 -9.08
CA LEU A 157 -0.10 -11.43 -8.87
C LEU A 157 -0.09 -10.47 -10.06
N GLY A 158 -1.19 -9.73 -10.22
CA GLY A 158 -1.30 -8.78 -11.30
C GLY A 158 -2.46 -7.83 -11.14
N ASN A 159 -2.45 -6.80 -11.97
CA ASN A 159 -3.49 -5.79 -12.06
C ASN A 159 -3.70 -5.40 -13.53
N PHE A 160 -4.92 -4.99 -13.86
CA PHE A 160 -5.25 -4.49 -15.19
C PHE A 160 -4.97 -3.00 -15.31
N THR A 161 -4.55 -2.60 -16.50
CA THR A 161 -4.40 -1.20 -16.89
C THR A 161 -5.75 -0.55 -17.19
N GLN A 162 -5.91 0.71 -16.83
CA GLN A 162 -7.11 1.50 -17.11
C GLN A 162 -6.76 2.70 -17.99
N ILE A 163 -7.61 2.95 -18.99
CA ILE A 163 -7.50 4.11 -19.87
C ILE A 163 -8.25 5.29 -19.25
N PHE A 164 -7.57 6.41 -19.17
CA PHE A 164 -8.06 7.72 -18.77
C PHE A 164 -8.07 8.60 -20.02
N THR A 165 -9.21 9.20 -20.36
CA THR A 165 -9.34 10.07 -21.54
C THR A 165 -10.26 11.24 -21.25
N ALA A 166 -9.93 12.42 -21.79
CA ALA A 166 -10.76 13.60 -21.80
C ALA A 166 -10.65 14.32 -23.15
N SER A 167 -11.79 14.74 -23.71
CA SER A 167 -11.83 15.48 -24.97
C SER A 167 -11.50 16.96 -24.77
N VAL A 168 -10.83 17.53 -25.76
CA VAL A 168 -10.57 18.97 -25.89
C VAL A 168 -11.13 19.41 -27.24
N GLU A 169 -11.96 20.45 -27.23
CA GLU A 169 -12.52 21.06 -28.42
C GLU A 169 -12.49 22.60 -28.27
N VAL A 170 -12.06 23.29 -29.32
CA VAL A 170 -12.04 24.77 -29.36
C VAL A 170 -12.60 25.22 -30.70
N SER A 171 -13.56 26.15 -30.69
CA SER A 171 -14.20 26.64 -31.93
C SER A 171 -13.24 27.47 -32.78
N GLY A 172 -13.40 27.47 -34.10
CA GLY A 172 -12.57 28.27 -35.00
C GLY A 172 -12.67 29.78 -34.73
N THR A 173 -13.83 30.24 -34.21
CA THR A 173 -14.01 31.64 -33.79
C THR A 173 -13.23 31.97 -32.53
N ASP A 174 -13.18 31.06 -31.55
CA ASP A 174 -12.43 31.27 -30.31
C ASP A 174 -10.91 31.24 -30.54
N ILE A 175 -10.43 30.39 -31.46
CA ILE A 175 -9.02 30.38 -31.89
C ILE A 175 -8.65 31.71 -32.57
N ALA A 176 -9.54 32.26 -33.39
CA ALA A 176 -9.32 33.53 -34.07
C ALA A 176 -9.48 34.76 -33.15
N ALA A 177 -10.19 34.61 -32.02
CA ALA A 177 -10.44 35.68 -31.08
C ALA A 177 -9.23 35.89 -30.17
N SER A 178 -8.75 37.14 -30.07
CA SER A 178 -7.76 37.52 -29.06
C SER A 178 -8.40 37.48 -27.68
N GLN A 179 -8.19 36.40 -26.95
CA GLN A 179 -8.61 36.31 -25.55
C GLN A 179 -7.67 37.12 -24.63
N LEU A 180 -8.26 37.86 -23.70
CA LEU A 180 -7.50 38.72 -22.80
C LEU A 180 -6.86 37.88 -21.70
N GLY A 181 -5.52 37.81 -21.68
CA GLY A 181 -4.76 37.15 -20.61
C GLY A 181 -4.44 35.66 -20.84
N LEU A 182 -4.73 35.13 -22.03
CA LEU A 182 -4.38 33.77 -22.44
C LEU A 182 -3.58 33.83 -23.74
N ALA A 183 -2.50 33.04 -23.83
CA ALA A 183 -1.69 32.97 -25.05
C ALA A 183 -2.34 32.06 -26.11
N ASP A 184 -2.92 30.94 -25.68
CA ASP A 184 -3.64 29.98 -26.53
C ASP A 184 -4.71 29.23 -25.70
N GLU A 185 -5.97 29.27 -26.16
CA GLU A 185 -7.11 28.56 -25.54
C GLU A 185 -6.95 27.04 -25.62
N MET A 186 -6.38 26.54 -26.73
CA MET A 186 -6.20 25.12 -26.94
C MET A 186 -5.23 24.54 -25.89
N ASP A 187 -4.11 25.22 -25.65
CA ASP A 187 -3.14 24.78 -24.65
C ASP A 187 -3.65 24.89 -23.22
N TYR A 188 -4.46 25.91 -22.92
CA TYR A 188 -5.14 26.01 -21.64
C TYR A 188 -6.12 24.85 -21.41
N GLN A 189 -6.95 24.53 -22.40
CA GLN A 189 -7.88 23.40 -22.30
C GLN A 189 -7.13 22.07 -22.15
N LYS A 190 -6.02 21.85 -22.87
CA LYS A 190 -5.15 20.68 -22.70
C LYS A 190 -4.65 20.56 -21.26
N GLN A 191 -4.16 21.66 -20.69
CA GLN A 191 -3.65 21.67 -19.31
C GLN A 191 -4.76 21.37 -18.30
N GLU A 192 -5.92 22.00 -18.42
CA GLU A 192 -7.04 21.75 -17.50
C GLU A 192 -7.54 20.30 -17.57
N ARG A 193 -7.68 19.73 -18.78
CA ARG A 193 -8.03 18.30 -18.92
C ARG A 193 -6.98 17.37 -18.34
N LEU A 194 -5.70 17.67 -18.51
CA LEU A 194 -4.64 16.88 -17.92
C LEU A 194 -4.72 16.87 -16.38
N ARG A 195 -5.01 18.02 -15.75
CA ARG A 195 -5.20 18.12 -14.30
C ARG A 195 -6.37 17.29 -13.81
N GLU A 196 -7.49 17.35 -14.52
CA GLU A 196 -8.66 16.54 -14.22
C GLU A 196 -8.33 15.04 -14.28
N LEU A 197 -7.60 14.61 -15.31
CA LEU A 197 -7.20 13.21 -15.46
C LEU A 197 -6.21 12.75 -14.39
N LEU A 198 -5.26 13.60 -13.97
CA LEU A 198 -4.33 13.28 -12.88
C LEU A 198 -5.06 13.16 -11.53
N ARG A 199 -6.01 14.04 -11.28
CA ARG A 199 -6.89 13.99 -10.10
C ARG A 199 -7.72 12.69 -10.08
N ASP A 200 -8.28 12.33 -11.23
CA ASP A 200 -9.05 11.10 -11.37
C ASP A 200 -8.17 9.86 -11.25
N LEU A 201 -6.92 9.92 -11.73
CA LEU A 201 -5.92 8.87 -11.55
C LEU A 201 -5.62 8.65 -10.06
N GLU A 202 -5.32 9.68 -9.27
CA GLU A 202 -5.04 9.50 -7.83
C GLU A 202 -6.25 8.91 -7.09
N ASN A 203 -7.45 9.41 -7.36
CA ASN A 203 -8.67 8.86 -6.76
C ASN A 203 -8.87 7.38 -7.12
N THR A 204 -8.59 7.02 -8.38
CA THR A 204 -8.67 5.63 -8.83
C THR A 204 -7.55 4.77 -8.24
N VAL A 205 -6.35 5.29 -8.01
CA VAL A 205 -5.28 4.57 -7.31
C VAL A 205 -5.72 4.22 -5.89
N ILE A 206 -6.38 5.12 -5.18
CA ILE A 206 -6.82 4.89 -3.80
C ILE A 206 -8.06 3.99 -3.73
N ASN A 207 -9.12 4.37 -4.46
CA ASN A 207 -10.47 3.81 -4.33
C ASN A 207 -10.89 2.89 -5.50
N GLY A 208 -10.05 2.72 -6.51
CA GLY A 208 -10.38 1.97 -7.72
C GLY A 208 -10.78 0.53 -7.43
N GLY A 209 -11.74 0.03 -8.21
CA GLY A 209 -12.23 -1.34 -8.15
C GLY A 209 -12.06 -2.02 -9.51
N GLN A 210 -11.56 -3.25 -9.48
CA GLN A 210 -11.56 -4.12 -10.66
C GLN A 210 -12.92 -4.79 -10.79
N VAL A 211 -13.37 -5.02 -12.03
CA VAL A 211 -14.59 -5.80 -12.32
C VAL A 211 -14.32 -7.29 -12.03
N ASP A 212 -15.23 -7.94 -11.30
CA ASP A 212 -15.11 -9.36 -10.94
C ASP A 212 -15.22 -10.31 -12.14
N SER A 213 -16.04 -9.95 -13.13
CA SER A 213 -16.25 -10.70 -14.38
C SER A 213 -15.66 -9.96 -15.58
N ASP A 214 -14.98 -10.67 -16.48
CA ASP A 214 -14.43 -10.12 -17.73
C ASP A 214 -13.47 -8.93 -17.53
N ALA A 215 -12.60 -9.02 -16.51
CA ALA A 215 -11.65 -7.97 -16.15
C ALA A 215 -10.70 -7.53 -17.27
N GLN A 216 -10.55 -8.34 -18.33
CA GLN A 216 -9.77 -7.99 -19.54
C GLN A 216 -10.45 -6.88 -20.37
N GLY A 217 -11.72 -6.60 -20.12
CA GLY A 217 -12.57 -5.67 -20.87
C GLY A 217 -13.17 -6.31 -22.12
N SER A 218 -14.27 -5.74 -22.59
CA SER A 218 -14.96 -6.11 -23.83
C SER A 218 -15.58 -4.87 -24.48
N ALA A 219 -16.32 -5.03 -25.58
CA ALA A 219 -17.07 -3.92 -26.18
C ALA A 219 -18.14 -3.33 -25.23
N THR A 220 -18.57 -4.10 -24.22
CA THR A 220 -19.60 -3.69 -23.24
C THR A 220 -19.06 -3.59 -21.82
N VAL A 221 -17.93 -4.24 -21.51
CA VAL A 221 -17.31 -4.26 -20.18
C VAL A 221 -16.06 -3.39 -20.18
N ARG A 222 -15.99 -2.41 -19.28
CA ARG A 222 -14.82 -1.54 -19.13
C ARG A 222 -13.72 -2.25 -18.37
N ARG A 223 -12.48 -2.14 -18.85
CA ARG A 223 -11.30 -2.55 -18.10
C ARG A 223 -10.97 -1.48 -17.05
N THR A 224 -10.99 -1.85 -15.78
CA THR A 224 -10.69 -0.96 -14.65
C THR A 224 -9.56 -1.54 -13.81
N MET A 225 -8.75 -0.65 -13.23
CA MET A 225 -7.65 -1.06 -12.37
C MET A 225 -8.11 -1.23 -10.93
N LYS A 226 -7.50 -2.19 -10.22
CA LYS A 226 -7.70 -2.37 -8.79
C LYS A 226 -6.88 -1.34 -8.01
N GLY A 227 -7.53 -0.59 -7.11
CA GLY A 227 -6.89 0.40 -6.24
C GLY A 227 -6.32 -0.21 -4.95
N ILE A 228 -5.66 0.62 -4.15
CA ILE A 228 -5.00 0.24 -2.89
C ILE A 228 -6.02 -0.35 -1.91
N LEU A 229 -7.12 0.36 -1.65
CA LEU A 229 -8.08 -0.05 -0.61
C LEU A 229 -8.77 -1.38 -0.93
N ALA A 230 -9.01 -1.67 -2.21
CA ALA A 230 -9.57 -2.94 -2.64
C ALA A 230 -8.52 -4.08 -2.64
N SER A 231 -7.23 -3.73 -2.67
CA SER A 231 -6.12 -4.69 -2.67
C SER A 231 -5.77 -5.19 -1.28
N LEU A 232 -6.00 -4.39 -0.23
CA LEU A 232 -5.73 -4.75 1.15
C LEU A 232 -6.81 -5.67 1.73
N THR A 233 -6.40 -6.81 2.28
CA THR A 233 -7.25 -7.82 2.92
C THR A 233 -6.66 -8.35 4.23
N SER A 234 -5.34 -8.49 4.35
CA SER A 234 -4.69 -9.10 5.52
C SER A 234 -4.62 -8.15 6.72
N HIS A 235 -4.34 -6.87 6.48
CA HIS A 235 -4.18 -5.84 7.51
C HIS A 235 -5.30 -4.81 7.47
N MET A 236 -6.52 -5.28 7.75
CA MET A 236 -7.70 -4.43 7.92
C MET A 236 -8.03 -4.27 9.41
N PHE A 237 -7.64 -3.13 9.99
CA PHE A 237 -7.84 -2.83 11.40
C PHE A 237 -9.17 -2.12 11.63
N VAL A 238 -10.02 -2.70 12.48
CA VAL A 238 -11.32 -2.13 12.83
C VAL A 238 -11.43 -2.03 14.36
N PRO A 239 -11.84 -0.87 14.93
CA PRO A 239 -12.06 -0.70 16.37
C PRO A 239 -12.79 -1.87 17.04
N GLY A 240 -12.13 -2.53 17.99
CA GLY A 240 -12.71 -3.63 18.78
C GLY A 240 -12.75 -5.00 18.10
N VAL A 241 -12.13 -5.16 16.92
CA VAL A 241 -12.05 -6.44 16.19
C VAL A 241 -10.62 -6.99 16.28
N SER A 242 -10.48 -8.31 16.46
CA SER A 242 -9.19 -9.02 16.44
C SER A 242 -8.10 -8.40 17.33
N GLY A 243 -8.48 -7.96 18.54
CA GLY A 243 -7.57 -7.36 19.52
C GLY A 243 -7.16 -5.91 19.22
N PHE A 244 -7.68 -5.28 18.16
CA PHE A 244 -7.45 -3.88 17.88
C PHE A 244 -8.15 -2.98 18.93
N PRO A 245 -7.51 -1.89 19.42
CA PRO A 245 -8.07 -1.08 20.50
C PRO A 245 -9.49 -0.57 20.21
N THR A 246 -10.33 -0.51 21.25
CA THR A 246 -11.73 -0.09 21.14
C THR A 246 -11.89 1.42 21.00
N GLY A 247 -13.10 1.85 20.63
CA GLY A 247 -13.46 3.25 20.43
C GLY A 247 -13.17 3.74 19.01
N THR A 248 -14.02 4.60 18.49
CA THR A 248 -13.96 5.04 17.08
C THR A 248 -13.03 6.24 16.86
N THR A 249 -12.48 6.83 17.92
CA THR A 249 -11.52 7.94 17.78
C THR A 249 -10.12 7.38 17.51
N LEU A 250 -9.45 7.94 16.49
CA LEU A 250 -8.05 7.68 16.21
C LEU A 250 -7.20 8.23 17.36
N ASP A 251 -6.43 7.35 17.98
CA ASP A 251 -5.49 7.65 19.06
C ASP A 251 -4.12 7.04 18.73
N GLU A 252 -3.10 7.45 19.49
CA GLU A 252 -1.72 6.99 19.30
C GLU A 252 -1.58 5.48 19.54
N ALA A 253 -2.35 4.93 20.49
CA ALA A 253 -2.35 3.50 20.79
C ALA A 253 -2.82 2.65 19.61
N LYS A 254 -3.86 3.08 18.88
CA LYS A 254 -4.35 2.43 17.66
C LYS A 254 -3.34 2.50 16.54
N LEU A 255 -2.72 3.66 16.33
CA LEU A 255 -1.70 3.83 15.30
C LEU A 255 -0.49 2.93 15.58
N ASN A 256 0.06 2.96 16.80
CA ASN A 256 1.19 2.12 17.18
C ASN A 256 0.84 0.62 17.17
N TYR A 257 -0.38 0.23 17.53
CA TYR A 257 -0.83 -1.16 17.41
C TYR A 257 -0.81 -1.62 15.94
N ALA A 258 -1.34 -0.81 15.02
CA ALA A 258 -1.36 -1.14 13.60
C ALA A 258 0.06 -1.24 13.02
N LEU A 259 0.92 -0.26 13.32
CA LEU A 259 2.33 -0.25 12.90
C LEU A 259 3.07 -1.48 13.41
N ARG A 260 2.91 -1.83 14.70
CA ARG A 260 3.50 -3.04 15.29
C ARG A 260 3.04 -4.30 14.57
N LYS A 261 1.74 -4.42 14.30
CA LYS A 261 1.19 -5.63 13.67
C LYS A 261 1.67 -5.84 12.24
N ILE A 262 1.80 -4.77 11.46
CA ILE A 262 2.36 -4.86 10.11
C ILE A 262 3.86 -5.21 10.18
N TRP A 263 4.59 -4.63 11.13
CA TRP A 263 6.00 -4.94 11.35
C TRP A 263 6.21 -6.41 11.77
N GLU A 264 5.38 -6.96 12.67
CA GLU A 264 5.44 -8.36 13.13
C GLU A 264 5.25 -9.40 12.01
N THR A 265 4.48 -9.04 10.97
CA THR A 265 4.16 -9.93 9.84
C THR A 265 5.17 -9.80 8.71
N SER A 266 5.49 -8.57 8.29
CA SER A 266 6.18 -8.33 7.02
C SER A 266 7.55 -7.69 7.17
N ASN A 267 7.96 -7.34 8.41
CA ASN A 267 9.13 -6.52 8.72
C ASN A 267 9.21 -5.28 7.80
N GLY A 268 8.04 -4.77 7.41
CA GLY A 268 7.89 -3.63 6.51
C GLY A 268 8.04 -2.34 7.30
N ASN A 269 8.87 -1.44 6.80
CA ASN A 269 9.01 -0.09 7.35
C ASN A 269 7.98 0.81 6.67
N ILE A 270 6.84 1.01 7.34
CA ILE A 270 5.83 1.95 6.88
C ILE A 270 6.44 3.34 6.92
N ASP A 271 6.54 3.97 5.75
CA ASP A 271 7.13 5.29 5.58
C ASP A 271 6.07 6.34 5.21
N LEU A 272 4.85 5.92 4.86
CA LEU A 272 3.80 6.80 4.39
C LEU A 272 2.47 6.54 5.12
N ILE A 273 1.94 7.58 5.76
CA ILE A 273 0.60 7.58 6.36
C ILE A 273 -0.28 8.51 5.53
N VAL A 274 -1.30 7.96 4.89
CA VAL A 274 -2.23 8.74 4.04
C VAL A 274 -3.57 8.88 4.76
N VAL A 275 -4.01 10.13 4.93
CA VAL A 275 -5.19 10.47 5.74
C VAL A 275 -6.05 11.56 5.14
N GLY A 276 -7.33 11.56 5.52
CA GLY A 276 -8.26 12.64 5.21
C GLY A 276 -8.12 13.80 6.21
N GLY A 277 -8.76 14.93 5.91
CA GLY A 277 -8.69 16.11 6.78
C GLY A 277 -9.18 15.87 8.22
N GLY A 278 -10.22 15.05 8.41
CA GLY A 278 -10.75 14.71 9.74
C GLY A 278 -9.73 13.95 10.61
N GLN A 279 -9.19 12.85 10.08
CA GLN A 279 -8.17 12.06 10.77
C GLN A 279 -6.87 12.84 10.97
N LYS A 280 -6.49 13.72 10.02
CA LYS A 280 -5.32 14.58 10.18
C LYS A 280 -5.40 15.47 11.42
N ARG A 281 -6.57 16.03 11.72
CA ARG A 281 -6.77 16.85 12.92
C ARG A 281 -6.59 16.04 14.20
N LYS A 282 -7.01 14.77 14.20
CA LYS A 282 -6.82 13.85 15.33
C LYS A 282 -5.34 13.53 15.54
N ILE A 283 -4.60 13.30 14.45
CA ILE A 283 -3.14 13.10 14.51
C ILE A 283 -2.43 14.33 15.07
N ASN A 284 -2.79 15.54 14.66
CA ASN A 284 -2.19 16.75 15.21
C ASN A 284 -2.45 16.89 16.72
N ALA A 285 -3.59 16.38 17.22
CA ALA A 285 -3.90 16.39 18.65
C ALA A 285 -3.01 15.47 19.51
N PHE A 286 -2.29 14.52 18.90
CA PHE A 286 -1.36 13.63 19.61
C PHE A 286 -0.23 14.40 20.30
N VAL A 287 0.21 15.52 19.71
CA VAL A 287 1.35 16.33 20.17
C VAL A 287 1.00 17.27 21.32
N SER A 288 -0.19 17.17 21.91
CA SER A 288 -0.65 18.11 22.95
C SER A 288 0.16 18.12 24.25
N GLY A 289 1.05 17.14 24.49
CA GLY A 289 1.87 17.03 25.71
C GLY A 289 3.24 17.73 25.69
N LEU A 290 3.83 18.03 24.53
CA LEU A 290 5.18 18.60 24.40
C LEU A 290 5.14 19.89 23.57
N ARG A 291 4.53 20.92 24.16
CA ARG A 291 4.46 22.27 23.56
C ARG A 291 5.49 23.16 24.22
N SER A 292 6.53 23.56 23.49
CA SER A 292 7.40 24.66 23.89
C SER A 292 6.98 25.90 23.10
N PHE A 293 6.48 26.93 23.78
CA PHE A 293 6.17 28.21 23.18
C PHE A 293 7.28 29.20 23.48
N GLY A 294 7.84 29.83 22.44
CA GLY A 294 8.74 30.95 22.61
C GLY A 294 7.96 32.24 22.89
N PRO A 295 8.46 33.18 23.71
CA PRO A 295 7.78 34.45 24.01
C PRO A 295 7.60 35.40 22.81
N ALA A 296 8.03 35.02 21.60
CA ALA A 296 7.93 35.81 20.37
C ALA A 296 7.03 35.18 19.29
N ASP A 297 6.37 34.04 19.56
CA ASP A 297 5.59 33.33 18.55
C ASP A 297 4.19 33.97 18.36
N ALA A 298 4.03 34.75 17.28
CA ALA A 298 2.77 35.40 16.91
C ALA A 298 1.84 34.52 16.04
N THR A 299 2.27 33.30 15.67
CA THR A 299 1.51 32.39 14.81
C THR A 299 1.41 30.99 15.42
N TYR A 300 0.19 30.49 15.60
CA TYR A 300 -0.06 29.10 16.00
C TYR A 300 0.17 28.15 14.81
N ARG A 301 1.17 27.27 14.91
CA ARG A 301 1.46 26.22 13.91
C ARG A 301 1.34 24.85 14.56
N ASP A 302 0.30 24.12 14.21
CA ASP A 302 -0.01 22.78 14.73
C ASP A 302 -0.10 21.80 13.55
N LEU A 303 1.06 21.59 12.92
CA LEU A 303 1.19 20.82 11.69
C LEU A 303 2.24 19.73 11.93
N VAL A 304 1.78 18.49 12.10
CA VAL A 304 2.66 17.33 12.24
C VAL A 304 2.91 16.77 10.84
N SER A 305 4.07 17.00 10.22
CA SER A 305 4.36 16.44 8.88
C SER A 305 4.88 15.00 8.92
N THR A 306 5.48 14.62 10.04
CA THR A 306 6.16 13.34 10.22
C THR A 306 5.81 12.79 11.59
N TYR A 307 5.54 11.49 11.64
CA TYR A 307 5.30 10.73 12.85
C TYR A 307 6.43 9.72 13.02
N GLU A 308 7.16 9.82 14.13
CA GLU A 308 8.21 8.85 14.47
C GLU A 308 7.64 7.90 15.51
N SER A 309 7.66 6.62 15.18
CA SER A 309 7.24 5.52 16.05
C SER A 309 8.43 4.60 16.34
N ASP A 310 8.29 3.72 17.32
CA ASP A 310 9.29 2.67 17.61
C ASP A 310 9.55 1.73 16.40
N PHE A 311 8.66 1.72 15.41
CA PHE A 311 8.71 0.87 14.22
C PHE A 311 9.18 1.61 12.96
N GLY A 312 9.49 2.90 13.06
CA GLY A 312 9.99 3.71 11.94
C GLY A 312 9.39 5.11 11.86
N VAL A 313 9.93 5.88 10.92
CA VAL A 313 9.53 7.26 10.64
C VAL A 313 8.55 7.26 9.47
N CYS A 314 7.35 7.79 9.71
CA CYS A 314 6.28 7.87 8.73
C CYS A 314 6.01 9.32 8.33
N LYS A 315 6.07 9.64 7.04
CA LYS A 315 5.58 10.91 6.48
C LYS A 315 4.06 10.88 6.40
N ILE A 316 3.40 11.91 6.93
CA ILE A 316 1.93 12.00 6.88
C ILE A 316 1.52 12.87 5.71
N ILE A 317 0.70 12.30 4.83
CA ILE A 317 0.14 12.95 3.65
C ILE A 317 -1.36 13.07 3.77
N THR A 318 -1.87 14.24 3.43
CA THR A 318 -3.30 14.54 3.44
C THR A 318 -3.84 14.53 2.03
N THR A 319 -4.78 13.63 1.74
CA THR A 319 -5.51 13.61 0.47
C THR A 319 -7.00 13.69 0.72
N ARG A 320 -7.74 14.28 -0.23
CA ARG A 320 -9.20 14.43 -0.12
C ARG A 320 -9.96 13.17 -0.54
N TRP A 321 -9.29 12.27 -1.27
CA TRP A 321 -9.90 11.09 -1.89
C TRP A 321 -10.05 9.92 -0.93
N ILE A 322 -9.30 9.91 0.17
CA ILE A 322 -9.42 8.84 1.15
C ILE A 322 -10.75 8.95 1.91
N PRO A 323 -11.46 7.83 2.15
CA PRO A 323 -12.67 7.84 2.97
C PRO A 323 -12.43 8.44 4.35
N GLN A 324 -13.40 9.20 4.86
CA GLN A 324 -13.22 9.97 6.12
C GLN A 324 -13.00 9.08 7.35
N ASP A 325 -13.45 7.82 7.30
CA ASP A 325 -13.34 6.82 8.36
C ASP A 325 -12.03 6.01 8.30
N ALA A 326 -11.12 6.37 7.38
CA ALA A 326 -9.97 5.55 7.03
C ALA A 326 -8.62 6.25 7.23
N VAL A 327 -7.63 5.44 7.59
CA VAL A 327 -6.19 5.79 7.59
C VAL A 327 -5.44 4.69 6.84
N LEU A 328 -4.68 5.08 5.83
CA LEU A 328 -3.83 4.19 5.06
C LEU A 328 -2.40 4.23 5.59
N LEU A 329 -1.80 3.05 5.76
CA LEU A 329 -0.43 2.83 6.19
C LEU A 329 0.28 2.11 5.05
N LEU A 330 1.24 2.76 4.40
CA LEU A 330 1.86 2.28 3.17
C LEU A 330 3.39 2.27 3.29
N ASP A 331 4.00 1.30 2.61
CA ASP A 331 5.43 1.26 2.29
C ASP A 331 5.62 1.73 0.84
N SER A 332 6.10 2.96 0.65
CA SER A 332 6.25 3.57 -0.67
C SER A 332 7.20 2.80 -1.59
N SER A 333 8.17 2.05 -1.03
CA SER A 333 9.14 1.28 -1.82
C SER A 333 8.52 0.08 -2.54
N ARG A 334 7.33 -0.35 -2.10
CA ARG A 334 6.60 -1.52 -2.62
C ARG A 334 5.36 -1.15 -3.41
N LEU A 335 5.15 0.14 -3.66
CA LEU A 335 3.97 0.66 -4.36
C LEU A 335 4.40 1.52 -5.53
N SER A 336 3.85 1.25 -6.72
CA SER A 336 4.22 1.99 -7.93
C SER A 336 3.02 2.18 -8.85
N VAL A 337 2.84 3.41 -9.35
CA VAL A 337 1.82 3.74 -10.35
C VAL A 337 2.50 3.80 -11.71
N LEU A 338 2.12 2.90 -12.61
CA LEU A 338 2.86 2.63 -13.84
C LEU A 338 2.02 3.04 -15.05
N PRO A 339 2.55 3.85 -15.99
CA PRO A 339 1.94 3.96 -17.31
C PRO A 339 2.19 2.68 -18.13
N LEU A 340 1.27 2.35 -19.04
CA LEU A 340 1.57 1.40 -20.10
C LEU A 340 2.64 2.00 -21.02
N ALA A 341 3.62 1.18 -21.44
CA ALA A 341 4.72 1.61 -22.28
C ALA A 341 4.22 2.35 -23.54
N GLY A 342 4.64 3.60 -23.71
CA GLY A 342 4.24 4.47 -24.82
C GLY A 342 2.81 5.03 -24.74
N ARG A 343 2.12 4.88 -23.60
CA ARG A 343 0.77 5.41 -23.35
C ARG A 343 0.68 6.17 -22.02
N SER A 344 1.74 6.88 -21.63
CA SER A 344 1.63 7.95 -20.63
C SER A 344 0.67 9.04 -21.12
N PHE A 345 0.22 9.93 -20.24
CA PHE A 345 -0.62 11.05 -20.66
C PHE A 345 0.02 11.83 -21.81
N HIS A 346 -0.69 11.89 -22.93
CA HIS A 346 -0.31 12.66 -24.11
C HIS A 346 -1.57 13.21 -24.79
N PHE A 347 -1.38 14.30 -25.53
CA PHE A 347 -2.42 14.84 -26.38
C PHE A 347 -2.40 14.14 -27.74
N LYS A 348 -3.59 13.81 -28.25
CA LYS A 348 -3.78 13.23 -29.57
C LYS A 348 -4.79 14.08 -30.33
N ALA A 349 -4.33 14.72 -31.40
CA ALA A 349 -5.21 15.48 -32.28
C ALA A 349 -6.19 14.53 -33.00
N LEU A 350 -7.45 14.96 -33.12
CA LEU A 350 -8.51 14.24 -33.81
C LEU A 350 -8.95 15.05 -35.04
N ALA A 351 -9.54 14.38 -36.03
CA ALA A 351 -10.08 15.08 -37.19
C ALA A 351 -11.31 15.91 -36.78
N SER A 352 -11.31 17.18 -37.17
CA SER A 352 -12.47 18.07 -37.01
C SER A 352 -13.64 17.63 -37.90
N THR A 353 -14.86 17.67 -37.37
CA THR A 353 -16.09 17.43 -38.17
C THR A 353 -16.90 18.69 -38.45
N GLY A 354 -16.51 19.81 -37.84
CA GLY A 354 -17.09 21.14 -38.04
C GLY A 354 -16.02 22.22 -37.93
N ASP A 355 -16.44 23.47 -37.73
CA ASP A 355 -15.55 24.62 -37.58
C ASP A 355 -14.98 24.72 -36.15
N TYR A 356 -14.12 23.76 -35.80
CA TYR A 356 -13.43 23.65 -34.51
C TYR A 356 -12.16 22.81 -34.66
N GLU A 357 -11.19 23.00 -33.77
CA GLU A 357 -10.10 22.04 -33.57
C GLU A 357 -10.47 21.07 -32.45
N ALA A 358 -10.15 19.78 -32.63
CA ALA A 358 -10.46 18.75 -31.64
C ALA A 358 -9.28 17.83 -31.37
N GLY A 359 -9.23 17.32 -30.14
CA GLY A 359 -8.31 16.30 -29.72
C GLY A 359 -8.77 15.61 -28.44
N GLU A 360 -7.97 14.66 -27.98
CA GLU A 360 -8.15 13.99 -26.69
C GLU A 360 -6.83 13.98 -25.93
N VAL A 361 -6.90 14.19 -24.61
CA VAL A 361 -5.80 13.85 -23.70
C VAL A 361 -6.06 12.43 -23.23
N ILE A 362 -5.13 11.52 -23.50
CA ILE A 362 -5.28 10.09 -23.20
C ILE A 362 -4.04 9.56 -22.48
N GLY A 363 -4.25 8.72 -21.48
CA GLY A 363 -3.20 8.00 -20.77
C GLY A 363 -3.73 6.66 -20.25
N GLU A 364 -2.84 5.71 -20.06
CA GLU A 364 -3.19 4.38 -19.59
C GLU A 364 -2.27 3.95 -18.47
N TYR A 365 -2.84 3.66 -17.29
CA TYR A 365 -2.10 3.46 -16.05
C TYR A 365 -2.58 2.22 -15.30
N THR A 366 -1.72 1.67 -14.45
CA THR A 366 -2.00 0.58 -13.52
C THR A 366 -1.31 0.82 -12.17
N LEU A 367 -1.74 0.10 -11.14
CA LEU A 367 -1.13 0.08 -9.82
C LEU A 367 -0.44 -1.27 -9.59
N GLU A 368 0.84 -1.22 -9.26
CA GLU A 368 1.60 -2.36 -8.74
C GLU A 368 1.74 -2.22 -7.22
N LEU A 369 1.13 -3.16 -6.48
CA LEU A 369 1.20 -3.23 -5.02
C LEU A 369 1.87 -4.54 -4.65
N ARG A 370 3.15 -4.46 -4.26
CA ARG A 370 3.94 -5.63 -3.86
C ARG A 370 3.81 -5.87 -2.36
N ASN A 371 3.77 -7.15 -1.99
CA ASN A 371 3.65 -7.63 -0.63
C ASN A 371 2.55 -6.88 0.13
N GLU A 372 1.32 -7.33 -0.08
CA GLU A 372 0.12 -6.77 0.53
C GLU A 372 0.21 -6.67 2.07
N GLY A 373 0.85 -7.65 2.72
CA GLY A 373 1.07 -7.65 4.17
C GLY A 373 2.05 -6.57 4.66
N ALA A 374 2.75 -5.84 3.80
CA ALA A 374 3.59 -4.70 4.21
C ALA A 374 2.81 -3.39 4.36
N HIS A 375 1.54 -3.39 3.97
CA HIS A 375 0.64 -2.25 4.01
C HIS A 375 -0.51 -2.54 4.97
N GLY A 376 -1.30 -1.53 5.32
CA GLY A 376 -2.51 -1.74 6.10
C GLY A 376 -3.46 -0.56 6.06
N VAL A 377 -4.67 -0.81 6.53
CA VAL A 377 -5.72 0.20 6.61
C VAL A 377 -6.43 0.12 7.95
N ILE A 378 -6.63 1.27 8.59
CA ILE A 378 -7.54 1.42 9.72
C ILE A 378 -8.88 1.93 9.17
N ARG A 379 -9.99 1.28 9.53
CA ARG A 379 -11.36 1.60 9.08
C ARG A 379 -12.32 1.77 10.25
N GLY A 380 -13.48 2.38 10.01
CA GLY A 380 -14.52 2.53 11.03
C GLY A 380 -14.18 3.58 12.10
N LEU A 381 -13.30 4.53 11.77
CA LEU A 381 -13.02 5.67 12.62
C LEU A 381 -14.15 6.71 12.52
N ALA A 382 -14.43 7.40 13.63
CA ALA A 382 -15.27 8.58 13.61
C ALA A 382 -14.61 9.65 12.73
N SER A 383 -15.41 10.43 12.01
CA SER A 383 -14.93 11.56 11.21
C SER A 383 -14.36 12.71 12.04
#